data_AF-A0A1B3XMN0-F1
#
_entry.id   AF-A0A1B3XMN0-F1
#
_cell.length_a   1.000
_cell.length_b   1.000
_cell.length_c   1.000
_cell.angle_alpha   90.00
_cell.angle_beta   90.00
_cell.angle_gamma   90.00
#
_symmetry.space_group_name_H-M   'P 1'
#
loop_
_entity.id
_entity.type
_entity.pdbx_description
1 polymer ?
#
loop_
_entity_poly.entity_id
_entity_poly.type
_entity_poly.pdbx_seq_one_letter_code
_entity_poly.pdbx_strand_id
1 'polypeptide(L)'
;MRDTQNRRIKDTEEKYMYHKRHNLYIMLEDEDVDWYWDETEVLEFDRMFNEGATVLELSQHFCRPTIEIALITIDRDLKGLLGVDRYAN
;
A
#
# COMPACT_ATOMS: atom_id res chain seq x y z
N MET A 1 16.90 -18.00 44.32
CA MET A 1 17.35 -18.53 43.00
C MET A 1 16.51 -18.01 41.84
N ARG A 2 15.16 -17.98 41.92
CA ARG A 2 14.28 -17.39 40.88
C ARG A 2 14.47 -15.89 40.66
N ASP A 3 14.73 -15.12 41.72
CA ASP A 3 14.85 -13.66 41.65
C ASP A 3 16.10 -13.19 40.89
N THR A 4 17.18 -13.98 40.98
CA THR A 4 18.44 -13.72 40.28
C THR A 4 18.31 -13.95 38.77
N GLN A 5 17.46 -14.92 38.38
CA GLN A 5 17.22 -15.25 36.98
C GLN A 5 16.32 -14.20 36.31
N ASN A 6 15.29 -13.73 37.03
CA ASN A 6 14.42 -12.64 36.57
C ASN A 6 15.19 -11.32 36.40
N ARG A 7 16.15 -11.03 37.30
CA ARG A 7 17.00 -9.84 37.20
C ARG A 7 17.90 -9.87 35.96
N ARG A 8 18.50 -11.04 35.67
CA ARG A 8 19.35 -11.24 34.48
C ARG A 8 18.58 -11.12 33.17
N ILE A 9 17.33 -11.58 33.12
CA ILE A 9 16.46 -11.42 31.94
C ILE A 9 16.20 -9.94 31.69
N LYS A 10 15.81 -9.20 32.73
CA LYS A 10 15.56 -7.76 32.64
C LYS A 10 16.79 -6.96 32.19
N ASP A 11 17.96 -7.26 32.75
CA ASP A 11 19.22 -6.58 32.38
C ASP A 11 19.63 -6.89 30.93
N THR A 12 19.26 -8.08 30.42
CA THR A 12 19.48 -8.47 29.02
C THR A 12 18.49 -7.76 28.11
N GLU A 13 17.22 -7.67 28.48
CA GLU A 13 16.20 -6.91 27.75
C GLU A 13 16.56 -5.44 27.66
N GLU A 14 16.97 -4.78 28.75
CA GLU A 14 17.37 -3.37 28.73
C GLU A 14 18.64 -3.12 27.89
N LYS A 15 19.59 -4.06 27.88
CA LYS A 15 20.84 -3.94 27.12
C LYS A 15 20.67 -4.16 25.61
N TYR A 16 19.73 -5.00 25.19
CA TYR A 16 19.48 -5.31 23.77
C TYR A 16 18.25 -4.60 23.18
N MET A 17 17.39 -3.97 23.99
CA MET A 17 16.29 -3.10 23.54
C MET A 17 16.75 -1.64 23.37
N TYR A 18 17.91 -1.41 22.74
CA TYR A 18 18.44 -0.05 22.48
C TYR A 18 17.57 0.76 21.49
N HIS A 19 16.50 0.18 20.97
CA HIS A 19 15.48 0.89 20.24
C HIS A 19 14.19 0.80 21.04
N LYS A 20 13.88 1.86 21.80
CA LYS A 20 12.52 2.14 22.25
C LYS A 20 11.65 1.99 21.01
N ARG A 21 10.90 0.88 20.89
CA ARG A 21 10.10 0.59 19.71
C ARG A 21 9.26 1.83 19.45
N HIS A 22 9.51 2.52 18.34
CA HIS A 22 8.69 3.64 17.92
C HIS A 22 7.25 3.13 17.82
N ASN A 23 6.26 3.98 18.11
CA ASN A 23 4.88 3.65 17.77
C ASN A 23 4.84 3.45 16.25
N LEU A 24 4.75 2.20 15.81
CA LEU A 24 4.75 1.83 14.40
C LEU A 24 3.39 2.22 13.83
N TYR A 25 3.41 2.96 12.72
CA TYR A 25 2.23 3.15 11.89
C TYR A 25 2.24 2.06 10.83
N ILE A 26 1.18 1.25 10.78
CA ILE A 26 0.99 0.24 9.75
C ILE A 26 -0.06 0.80 8.79
N MET A 27 0.36 1.09 7.56
CA MET A 27 -0.54 1.58 6.54
C MET A 27 -1.53 0.47 6.15
N LEU A 28 -2.81 0.82 6.04
CA LEU A 28 -3.91 -0.07 5.63
C LEU A 28 -4.19 -1.27 6.58
N GLU A 29 -3.80 -1.18 7.86
CA GLU A 29 -3.95 -2.29 8.82
C GLU A 29 -5.39 -2.81 8.94
N ASP A 30 -6.37 -1.90 8.91
CA ASP A 30 -7.79 -2.21 9.10
C ASP A 30 -8.61 -2.18 7.80
N GLU A 31 -7.96 -1.97 6.64
CA GLU A 31 -8.67 -1.82 5.36
C GLU A 31 -8.92 -3.20 4.72
N ASP A 32 -10.18 -3.46 4.35
CA ASP A 32 -10.57 -4.64 3.58
C ASP A 32 -10.51 -4.29 2.08
N VAL A 33 -9.40 -4.66 1.44
CA VAL A 33 -9.09 -4.34 0.05
C VAL A 33 -9.35 -5.55 -0.83
N ASP A 34 -10.16 -5.38 -1.89
CA ASP A 34 -10.25 -6.39 -2.94
C ASP A 34 -9.05 -6.30 -3.90
N TRP A 35 -8.19 -7.31 -3.84
CA TRP A 35 -6.98 -7.42 -4.66
C TRP A 35 -7.25 -7.99 -6.05
N TYR A 36 -8.47 -8.47 -6.32
CA TYR A 36 -8.81 -9.12 -7.57
C TYR A 36 -9.50 -8.15 -8.51
N TRP A 37 -8.87 -7.96 -9.66
CA TRP A 37 -9.40 -7.19 -10.78
C TRP A 37 -9.55 -8.12 -11.98
N ASP A 38 -10.63 -7.95 -12.73
CA ASP A 38 -10.76 -8.62 -14.02
C ASP A 38 -9.74 -8.01 -15.00
N GLU A 39 -9.17 -8.84 -15.88
CA GLU A 39 -8.18 -8.38 -16.86
C GLU A 39 -8.73 -7.26 -17.76
N THR A 40 -10.03 -7.32 -18.09
CA THR A 40 -10.69 -6.28 -18.88
C THR A 40 -10.86 -4.97 -18.10
N GLU A 41 -11.11 -5.04 -16.78
CA GLU A 41 -11.15 -3.85 -15.91
C GLU A 41 -9.78 -3.18 -15.83
N VAL A 42 -8.71 -3.97 -15.75
CA VAL A 42 -7.33 -3.46 -15.70
C VAL A 42 -6.97 -2.73 -17.01
N LEU A 43 -7.33 -3.29 -18.16
CA LEU A 43 -7.09 -2.64 -19.46
C LEU A 43 -7.88 -1.34 -19.61
N GLU A 44 -9.13 -1.33 -19.14
CA GLU A 44 -9.97 -0.12 -19.16
C GLU A 44 -9.43 0.94 -18.19
N PHE A 45 -8.95 0.54 -17.02
CA PHE A 45 -8.30 1.43 -16.05
C PHE A 45 -7.10 2.12 -16.69
N ASP A 46 -6.19 1.37 -17.33
CA ASP A 46 -5.01 1.93 -17.98
C ASP A 46 -5.41 2.96 -19.05
N ARG A 47 -6.42 2.64 -19.87
CA ARG A 47 -6.93 3.53 -20.91
C ARG A 47 -7.44 4.83 -20.31
N MET A 48 -8.37 4.75 -19.36
CA MET A 48 -8.99 5.91 -18.73
C MET A 48 -7.98 6.76 -17.96
N PHE A 49 -7.06 6.13 -17.23
CA PHE A 49 -6.02 6.84 -16.49
C PHE A 49 -5.08 7.60 -17.45
N ASN A 50 -4.65 6.97 -18.54
CA ASN A 50 -3.79 7.61 -19.54
C ASN A 50 -4.52 8.75 -20.29
N GLU A 51 -5.84 8.67 -20.45
CA GLU A 51 -6.68 9.76 -20.95
C GLU A 51 -6.82 10.93 -19.96
N GLY A 52 -6.43 10.74 -18.70
CA GLY A 52 -6.42 11.75 -17.65
C GLY A 52 -7.63 11.69 -16.73
N ALA A 53 -8.34 10.56 -16.68
CA ALA A 53 -9.39 10.35 -15.68
C ALA A 53 -8.82 10.49 -14.26
N THR A 54 -9.57 11.17 -13.41
CA THR A 54 -9.25 11.33 -11.99
C THR A 54 -9.57 10.06 -11.20
N VAL A 55 -8.93 9.90 -10.04
CA VAL A 55 -9.21 8.78 -9.11
C VAL A 55 -10.69 8.69 -8.75
N LEU A 56 -11.40 9.81 -8.63
CA LEU A 56 -12.83 9.84 -8.33
C LEU A 56 -13.68 9.32 -9.49
N GLU A 57 -13.37 9.74 -10.73
CA GLU A 57 -14.08 9.27 -11.93
C GLU A 57 -13.89 7.76 -12.13
N LEU A 58 -12.66 7.27 -11.91
CA LEU A 58 -12.34 5.84 -11.96
C LEU A 58 -13.09 5.06 -10.87
N SER A 59 -13.11 5.58 -9.63
CA SER A 59 -13.85 4.96 -8.52
C SER A 59 -15.34 4.82 -8.84
N GLN A 60 -15.95 5.86 -9.42
CA GLN A 60 -17.35 5.82 -9.85
C GLN A 60 -17.58 4.86 -11.02
N HIS A 61 -16.66 4.81 -11.98
CA HIS A 61 -16.77 3.95 -13.15
C HIS A 61 -16.71 2.45 -12.78
N PHE A 62 -15.73 2.06 -11.96
CA PHE A 62 -15.53 0.67 -11.54
C PHE A 62 -16.44 0.26 -10.35
N CYS A 63 -17.21 1.20 -9.80
CA CYS A 63 -17.96 0.98 -8.56
C CYS A 63 -17.08 0.46 -7.40
N ARG A 64 -15.81 0.88 -7.37
CA ARG A 64 -14.80 0.44 -6.39
C ARG A 64 -14.35 1.59 -5.49
N PRO A 65 -13.96 1.32 -4.23
CA PRO A 65 -13.44 2.34 -3.33
C PRO A 65 -12.23 3.09 -3.90
N THR A 66 -12.11 4.39 -3.58
CA THR A 66 -10.99 5.24 -4.02
C THR A 66 -9.62 4.68 -3.61
N ILE A 67 -9.54 3.96 -2.49
CA ILE A 67 -8.31 3.29 -2.04
C ILE A 67 -7.86 2.19 -3.02
N GLU A 68 -8.79 1.38 -3.53
CA GLU A 68 -8.46 0.34 -4.51
C GLU A 68 -7.95 0.97 -5.81
N ILE A 69 -8.57 2.08 -6.24
CA ILE A 69 -8.11 2.86 -7.40
C ILE A 69 -6.68 3.38 -7.17
N ALA A 70 -6.38 3.92 -5.99
CA ALA A 70 -5.03 4.40 -5.68
C ALA A 70 -4.00 3.25 -5.65
N LEU A 71 -4.38 2.08 -5.14
CA LEU A 71 -3.51 0.90 -5.08
C LEU A 71 -3.22 0.33 -6.47
N ILE A 72 -4.23 0.22 -7.34
CA ILE A 72 -3.99 -0.21 -8.72
C ILE A 72 -3.16 0.83 -9.48
N THR A 73 -3.35 2.15 -9.26
CA THR A 73 -2.46 3.17 -9.84
C THR A 73 -0.99 2.90 -9.51
N ILE A 74 -0.68 2.60 -8.24
CA ILE A 74 0.69 2.27 -7.81
C ILE A 74 1.19 0.99 -8.51
N ASP A 75 0.38 -0.07 -8.56
CA ASP A 75 0.74 -1.31 -9.24
C ASP A 75 1.05 -1.10 -10.74
N ARG A 76 0.19 -0.36 -11.45
CA ARG A 76 0.38 -0.09 -12.88
C ARG A 76 1.60 0.80 -13.15
N ASP A 77 1.85 1.80 -12.30
CA ASP A 77 3.05 2.65 -12.38
C ASP A 77 4.35 1.84 -12.17
N LEU A 78 4.38 0.98 -11.14
CA LEU A 78 5.51 0.09 -10.87
C LEU A 78 5.80 -0.88 -12.02
N LYS A 79 4.78 -1.22 -12.81
CA LYS A 79 4.90 -2.05 -14.03
C LYS A 79 5.28 -1.24 -15.27
N GLY A 80 5.37 0.08 -15.18
CA GLY A 80 5.65 0.97 -16.30
C GLY A 80 4.52 1.04 -17.33
N LEU A 81 3.27 0.83 -16.89
CA LEU A 81 2.09 0.78 -17.77
C LEU A 81 1.30 2.10 -17.79
N LEU A 82 1.67 3.04 -16.92
CA LEU A 82 1.14 4.39 -16.88
C LEU A 82 2.16 5.38 -17.45
N GLY A 83 1.67 6.48 -18.04
CA GLY A 83 2.52 7.59 -18.48
C GLY A 83 3.04 7.48 -19.91
N VAL A 84 2.26 6.89 -20.83
CA VAL A 84 2.59 6.92 -22.27
C VAL A 84 2.68 8.39 -22.71
N ASP A 85 3.88 8.79 -23.15
CA ASP A 85 4.29 10.17 -23.41
C ASP A 85 3.29 10.94 -24.30
N ARG A 86 2.60 11.93 -23.71
CA ARG A 86 1.84 12.94 -24.47
C ARG A 86 2.75 13.98 -25.16
N TYR A 87 4.06 13.84 -25.03
CA TYR A 87 5.08 14.75 -25.57
C TYR A 87 6.07 14.09 -26.54
N ALA A 88 5.83 12.85 -26.96
CA ALA A 88 6.55 12.26 -28.09
C ALA A 88 5.96 12.76 -29.43
N ASN A 89 6.19 14.04 -29.74
CA ASN A 89 6.02 14.65 -31.06
C ASN A 89 7.21 15.56 -31.37
#